data_AF-X1L3J9-F1
#
_entry.id   AF-X1L3J9-F1
#
_cell.length_a   1.000
_cell.length_b   1.000
_cell.length_c   1.000
_cell.angle_alpha   90.00
_cell.angle_beta   90.00
_cell.angle_gamma   90.00
#
_symmetry.space_group_name_H-M   'P 1'
#
loop_
_entity.id
_entity.type
_entity.pdbx_description
1 polymer ?
#
loop_
_entity_poly.entity_id
_entity_poly.type
_entity_poly.pdbx_seq_one_letter_code
_entity_poly.pdbx_strand_id
1 'polypeptide(L)'
;KTILNIILPQALRIVIPSWSNELIYTLKYSSLAYMIGAPELMAQGKIIAAENFRYFEVFLVVAFIYLVAVLIVSRALNAVEKRVRIPGLQMAQ
;
A
#
# COMPACT_ATOMS: atom_id res chain seq x y z
N LYS A 1 -38.33 -16.19 1.65
CA LYS A 1 -37.62 -16.26 2.95
C LYS A 1 -36.37 -17.17 2.93
N THR A 2 -36.27 -18.13 2.00
CA THR A 2 -35.12 -19.02 1.82
C THR A 2 -33.80 -18.30 1.49
N ILE A 3 -33.85 -17.24 0.68
CA ILE A 3 -32.65 -16.48 0.27
C ILE A 3 -31.92 -15.90 1.47
N LEU A 4 -32.62 -15.22 2.38
CA LEU A 4 -32.01 -14.55 3.53
C LEU A 4 -31.53 -15.54 4.61
N ASN A 5 -32.24 -16.66 4.79
CA ASN A 5 -31.98 -17.57 5.92
C ASN A 5 -31.05 -18.73 5.56
N ILE A 6 -30.91 -19.06 4.28
CA ILE A 6 -30.17 -20.25 3.82
C ILE A 6 -29.08 -19.86 2.85
N ILE A 7 -29.44 -19.18 1.76
CA ILE A 7 -28.50 -18.89 0.67
C ILE A 7 -27.51 -17.80 1.08
N LEU A 8 -27.99 -16.72 1.71
CA LEU A 8 -27.16 -15.60 2.16
C LEU A 8 -26.07 -16.03 3.16
N PRO A 9 -26.36 -16.77 4.25
CA PRO A 9 -25.30 -17.20 5.18
C PRO A 9 -24.32 -18.21 4.57
N GLN A 10 -24.75 -19.03 3.60
CA GLN A 10 -23.87 -19.96 2.90
C GLN A 10 -22.97 -19.24 1.90
N ALA A 11 -23.53 -18.32 1.10
CA ALA A 11 -22.78 -17.51 0.15
C ALA A 11 -21.76 -16.60 0.85
N LEU A 12 -22.14 -15.97 1.97
CA LEU A 12 -21.22 -15.16 2.78
C LEU A 12 -20.06 -16.00 3.30
N ARG A 13 -20.29 -17.24 3.73
CA ARG A 13 -19.22 -18.13 4.22
C ARG A 13 -18.20 -18.51 3.13
N ILE A 14 -18.58 -18.43 1.85
CA ILE A 14 -17.71 -18.71 0.69
C ILE A 14 -17.02 -17.43 0.19
N VAL A 15 -17.72 -16.30 0.17
CA VAL A 15 -17.22 -15.04 -0.41
C VAL A 15 -16.31 -14.27 0.56
N ILE A 16 -16.57 -14.32 1.87
CA ILE A 16 -15.76 -13.62 2.89
C ILE A 16 -14.27 -14.01 2.85
N PRO A 17 -13.90 -15.30 2.73
CA PRO A 17 -12.49 -15.70 2.57
C PRO A 17 -11.83 -15.10 1.32
N SER A 18 -12.51 -15.14 0.17
CA SER A 18 -11.97 -14.64 -1.10
C SER A 18 -11.85 -13.11 -1.13
N TRP A 19 -12.80 -12.39 -0.54
CA TRP A 19 -12.76 -10.92 -0.43
C TRP A 19 -11.64 -10.43 0.50
N SER A 20 -11.31 -11.18 1.55
CA SER A 20 -10.17 -10.83 2.39
C SER A 20 -8.84 -10.88 1.61
N ASN A 21 -8.72 -11.84 0.69
CA ASN A 21 -7.54 -11.96 -0.17
C ASN A 21 -7.44 -10.79 -1.17
N GLU A 22 -8.55 -10.42 -1.80
CA GLU A 22 -8.61 -9.28 -2.72
C GLU A 22 -8.41 -7.92 -2.03
N LEU A 23 -8.87 -7.74 -0.79
CA LEU A 23 -8.63 -6.52 -0.03
C LEU A 23 -7.14 -6.33 0.30
N ILE A 24 -6.44 -7.42 0.65
CA ILE A 24 -4.98 -7.40 0.89
C ILE A 24 -4.25 -7.09 -0.42
N TYR A 25 -4.66 -7.69 -1.53
CA TYR A 25 -4.11 -7.38 -2.85
C TYR A 25 -4.37 -5.92 -3.23
N THR A 26 -5.57 -5.40 -3.01
CA THR A 26 -5.93 -4.01 -3.31
C THR A 26 -5.14 -3.02 -2.46
N LEU A 27 -4.87 -3.33 -1.18
CA LEU A 27 -3.97 -2.55 -0.32
C LEU A 27 -2.50 -2.64 -0.76
N LYS A 28 -2.06 -3.78 -1.29
CA LYS A 28 -0.75 -3.89 -1.95
C LYS A 28 -0.72 -3.07 -3.22
N TYR A 29 -1.75 -3.12 -4.05
CA TYR A 29 -1.85 -2.29 -5.24
C TYR A 29 -2.05 -0.81 -4.88
N SER A 30 -2.51 -0.44 -3.68
CA SER A 30 -2.51 0.96 -3.21
C SER A 30 -1.10 1.51 -2.97
N SER A 31 -0.06 0.66 -2.98
CA SER A 31 1.32 1.12 -3.23
C SER A 31 1.48 1.84 -4.59
N LEU A 32 0.48 1.79 -5.47
CA LEU A 32 0.29 2.71 -6.60
C LEU A 32 0.39 4.18 -6.19
N ALA A 33 -0.06 4.56 -5.00
CA ALA A 33 0.08 5.93 -4.50
C ALA A 33 1.56 6.35 -4.38
N TYR A 34 2.43 5.41 -4.01
CA TYR A 34 3.88 5.61 -3.98
C TYR A 34 4.49 5.63 -5.39
N MET A 35 3.96 4.84 -6.32
CA MET A 35 4.34 4.87 -7.74
C MET A 35 3.97 6.19 -8.42
N ILE A 36 2.87 6.82 -8.01
CA ILE A 36 2.41 8.13 -8.52
C ILE A 36 3.23 9.28 -7.91
N GLY A 37 3.55 9.21 -6.61
CA GLY A 37 4.26 10.30 -5.92
C GLY A 37 5.77 10.37 -6.21
N ALA A 38 6.44 9.26 -6.55
CA ALA A 38 7.88 9.27 -6.82
C ALA A 38 8.29 10.11 -8.05
N PRO A 39 7.63 9.95 -9.21
CA PRO A 39 7.91 10.75 -10.40
C PRO A 39 7.63 12.24 -10.18
N GLU A 40 6.56 12.57 -9.46
CA GLU A 40 6.18 13.95 -9.14
C GLU A 40 7.24 14.64 -8.26
N LEU A 41 7.68 13.97 -7.19
CA LEU A 41 8.73 14.48 -6.30
C LEU A 41 10.06 14.65 -7.04
N MET A 42 10.43 13.68 -7.88
CA MET A 42 11.63 13.75 -8.71
C MET A 42 11.56 14.90 -9.73
N ALA A 43 10.38 15.16 -10.31
CA ALA A 43 10.18 16.27 -11.24
C ALA A 43 10.43 17.62 -10.55
N GLN A 44 9.87 17.82 -9.35
CA GLN A 44 10.12 19.02 -8.56
C GLN A 44 11.59 19.15 -8.17
N GLY A 45 12.23 18.04 -7.76
CA GLY A 45 13.67 18.01 -7.47
C GLY A 45 14.53 18.43 -8.66
N LYS A 46 14.20 17.99 -9.87
CA LYS A 46 14.91 18.39 -11.09
C LYS A 46 14.77 19.88 -11.40
N ILE A 47 13.59 20.47 -11.18
CA ILE A 47 13.37 21.90 -11.38
C ILE A 47 14.26 22.70 -10.41
N ILE A 48 14.20 22.38 -9.11
CA ILE A 48 15.00 23.07 -8.08
C ILE A 48 16.50 22.90 -8.35
N ALA A 49 16.93 21.70 -8.75
CA ALA A 49 18.31 21.42 -9.10
C ALA A 49 18.79 22.23 -10.31
N ALA A 50 17.93 22.40 -11.32
CA ALA A 50 18.23 23.20 -12.51
C ALA A 50 18.31 24.70 -12.20
N GLU A 51 17.45 25.22 -11.32
CA GLU A 51 17.48 26.62 -10.91
C GLU A 51 18.72 26.97 -10.08
N ASN A 52 19.20 26.03 -9.26
CA ASN A 52 20.31 26.25 -8.34
C ASN A 52 21.65 25.68 -8.83
N PHE A 53 21.67 24.97 -9.97
CA PHE A 53 22.82 24.20 -10.48
C PHE A 53 23.42 23.19 -9.47
N ARG A 54 22.63 22.76 -8.48
CA ARG A 54 23.04 21.91 -7.35
C ARG A 54 22.36 20.55 -7.38
N TYR A 55 22.63 19.77 -8.42
CA TYR A 55 21.98 18.48 -8.66
C TYR A 55 22.26 17.45 -7.57
N PHE A 56 23.50 17.38 -7.08
CA PHE A 56 23.89 16.36 -6.11
C PHE A 56 23.17 16.55 -4.78
N GLU A 57 23.18 17.75 -4.20
CA GLU A 57 22.53 17.99 -2.91
C GLU A 57 21.01 17.87 -3.00
N VAL A 58 20.40 18.38 -4.08
CA VAL A 58 18.94 18.31 -4.26
C VAL A 58 18.47 16.87 -4.44
N PHE A 59 19.17 16.05 -5.22
CA PHE A 59 18.81 14.63 -5.34
C PHE A 59 19.05 13.83 -4.06
N LEU A 60 20.07 14.18 -3.27
CA LEU A 60 20.27 13.60 -1.94
C LEU A 60 19.08 13.87 -1.02
N VAL A 61 18.60 15.12 -1.00
CA VAL A 61 17.42 15.52 -0.21
C VAL A 61 16.17 14.81 -0.69
N VAL A 62 15.93 14.75 -2.01
CA VAL A 62 14.79 14.04 -2.58
C VAL A 62 14.82 12.55 -2.25
N ALA A 63 15.98 11.90 -2.38
CA ALA A 63 16.17 10.50 -2.01
C ALA A 63 15.90 10.25 -0.52
N PHE A 64 16.34 11.17 0.35
CA PHE A 64 16.08 11.09 1.78
C PHE A 64 14.59 11.23 2.11
N ILE A 65 13.90 12.23 1.54
CA ILE A 65 12.46 12.42 1.69
C ILE A 65 11.71 11.16 1.24
N TYR A 66 12.10 10.61 0.10
CA TYR A 66 11.51 9.41 -0.44
C TYR A 66 11.71 8.20 0.47
N LEU A 67 12.93 7.96 0.96
CA LEU A 67 13.24 6.89 1.91
C LEU A 67 12.37 7.00 3.18
N VAL A 68 12.21 8.21 3.73
CA VAL A 68 11.37 8.46 4.90
C VAL A 68 9.91 8.13 4.60
N ALA A 69 9.39 8.57 3.46
CA ALA A 69 8.02 8.26 3.04
C ALA A 69 7.80 6.74 2.90
N VAL A 70 8.73 6.02 2.26
CA VAL A 70 8.69 4.55 2.14
C VAL A 70 8.65 3.90 3.51
N LEU A 71 9.51 4.32 4.43
CA LEU A 71 9.59 3.75 5.77
C LEU A 71 8.31 4.00 6.57
N ILE A 72 7.71 5.18 6.45
CA ILE A 72 6.43 5.51 7.10
C ILE A 72 5.33 4.63 6.54
N VAL A 73 5.18 4.57 5.22
CA VAL A 73 4.13 3.77 4.56
C VAL A 73 4.33 2.28 4.84
N SER A 74 5.56 1.78 4.74
CA SER A 74 5.90 0.38 5.05
C SER A 74 5.60 0.05 6.51
N ARG A 75 5.91 0.93 7.46
CA ARG A 75 5.57 0.71 8.87
C ARG A 75 4.08 0.81 9.15
N ALA A 76 3.38 1.74 8.51
CA ALA A 76 1.94 1.88 8.61
C ALA A 76 1.23 0.63 8.08
N LEU A 77 1.63 0.15 6.90
CA LEU A 77 1.13 -1.09 6.31
C LEU A 77 1.44 -2.31 7.18
N ASN A 78 2.67 -2.44 7.69
CA ASN A 78 3.01 -3.51 8.64
C ASN A 78 2.19 -3.43 9.94
N ALA A 79 1.89 -2.22 10.44
CA ALA A 79 1.08 -2.05 11.64
C ALA A 79 -0.39 -2.43 11.37
N VAL A 80 -0.93 -2.04 10.22
CA VAL A 80 -2.28 -2.43 9.77
C VAL A 80 -2.34 -3.93 9.55
N GLU A 81 -1.35 -4.53 8.87
CA GLU A 81 -1.25 -5.97 8.67
C GLU A 81 -1.22 -6.70 10.02
N LYS A 82 -0.40 -6.28 10.99
CA LYS A 82 -0.37 -6.87 12.33
C LYS A 82 -1.69 -6.75 13.09
N ARG A 83 -2.47 -5.68 12.86
CA ARG A 83 -3.79 -5.46 13.48
C ARG A 83 -4.89 -6.30 12.81
N VAL A 84 -4.78 -6.50 11.50
CA VAL A 84 -5.74 -7.26 10.69
C VAL A 84 -5.38 -8.75 10.62
N ARG A 85 -4.16 -9.14 11.01
CA ARG A 85 -3.69 -10.52 11.04
C ARG A 85 -4.45 -11.32 12.11
N ILE A 86 -5.46 -12.05 11.66
CA ILE A 86 -6.15 -13.08 12.42
C ILE A 86 -5.18 -14.28 12.53
N PRO A 87 -4.82 -14.76 13.74
CA PRO A 87 -3.93 -15.92 13.89
C PRO A 87 -4.64 -17.17 13.36
N GLY A 88 -4.17 -17.72 12.24
CA GLY A 88 -4.71 -18.98 11.69
C GLY A 88 -4.50 -19.28 10.20
N LEU A 89 -4.08 -18.33 9.36
CA LEU A 89 -3.98 -18.55 7.90
C LEU A 89 -2.56 -18.33 7.36
N GLN A 90 -1.60 -19.16 7.80
CA GLN A 90 -0.30 -19.33 7.13
C GLN A 90 -0.19 -20.69 6.40
N MET A 91 -1.28 -21.44 6.30
CA MET A 91 -1.28 -22.77 5.68
C MET A 91 -1.89 -22.71 4.27
N ALA A 92 -1.23 -22.01 3.36
CA ALA A 92 -1.22 -22.31 1.93
C ALA A 92 -0.27 -21.31 1.26
N GLN A 93 0.82 -21.85 0.76
CA GLN A 93 1.95 -21.16 0.11
C GLN A 93 1.53 -20.40 -1.14
#